data_AF-A0A1V6I1T7-F1
#
_entry.id   AF-A0A1V6I1T7-F1
#
_cell.length_a   1.000
_cell.length_b   1.000
_cell.length_c   1.000
_cell.angle_alpha   90.00
_cell.angle_beta   90.00
_cell.angle_gamma   90.00
#
_symmetry.space_group_name_H-M   'P 1'
#
loop_
_entity.id
_entity.type
_entity.pdbx_description
1 polymer ?
#
loop_
_entity_poly.entity_id
_entity_poly.type
_entity_poly.pdbx_seq_one_letter_code
_entity_poly.pdbx_strand_id
1 'polypeptide(L)'
;MCEYEVYIYKVTATGDVLVWSGEQRRRTGSLVENHDDWCTIYCYDWLYALKDRYTAESVIYKDYDNVELLPNQSFSIPEAIGTVPFDDESKILLDDTNYASVTIASSEKTTYLIDAHYYDFEIPADATIRGIEVTVKQYREKQQPTGYAKDIKVFINKTLNYSPILNLATNADLPSTDTEMIYGSDTNLWGLTLTPTEVNNQLIVFLQYVGVDVILNINCVYIKVYYSVGNVIKVTDSGAIAWDLIETSQLKTNGDLGITEGTIATTQDRTRTYNNQNIMEAIINLSDVINGFDFEITDDKVFNVYTVKGDDLTDSLILEYGRNLQSVSIDEDFTTPCNNAIVLGEVIDGTELTRVDRPDTTTQAKYKLREMVLSADNVIDENTLNAKGDAMLYKYKEPLIKVTFEVMRGKVDITQFSLGDLIRLIIKKGCYNIDSTYRIFEWTVDHENDNTEKLSLILGELGI
;
A
#
# COMPACT_ATOMS: atom_id res chain seq x y z
N MET A 1 -15.85 -17.36 -5.29
CA MET A 1 -15.45 -18.28 -4.20
C MET A 1 -15.25 -19.63 -4.84
N CYS A 2 -14.02 -19.95 -5.22
CA CYS A 2 -13.73 -21.12 -6.02
C CYS A 2 -13.40 -22.28 -5.09
N GLU A 3 -14.40 -23.11 -4.81
CA GLU A 3 -14.13 -24.48 -4.39
C GLU A 3 -13.63 -25.23 -5.63
N TYR A 4 -12.39 -25.72 -5.60
CA TYR A 4 -11.90 -26.58 -6.66
C TYR A 4 -12.17 -28.04 -6.27
N GLU A 5 -12.93 -28.73 -7.11
CA GLU A 5 -13.05 -30.18 -7.04
C GLU A 5 -11.88 -30.81 -7.78
N VAL A 6 -10.99 -31.48 -7.05
CA VAL A 6 -9.93 -32.27 -7.66
C VAL A 6 -10.38 -33.73 -7.69
N TYR A 7 -10.66 -34.23 -8.90
CA TYR A 7 -10.95 -35.64 -9.13
C TYR A 7 -9.65 -36.40 -9.31
N ILE A 8 -9.44 -37.42 -8.48
CA ILE A 8 -8.22 -38.21 -8.51
C ILE A 8 -8.58 -39.66 -8.83
N TYR A 9 -7.98 -40.16 -9.91
CA TYR A 9 -8.08 -41.56 -10.30
C TYR A 9 -6.78 -42.31 -9.99
N LYS A 10 -6.99 -43.47 -9.36
CA LYS A 10 -6.11 -44.64 -9.27
C LYS A 10 -4.94 -44.56 -8.28
N VAL A 11 -5.15 -45.20 -7.13
CA VAL A 11 -4.07 -45.79 -6.33
C VAL A 11 -3.61 -47.06 -7.03
N THR A 12 -2.44 -47.02 -7.68
CA THR A 12 -1.77 -48.25 -8.13
C THR A 12 -1.17 -48.97 -6.91
N ALA A 13 -1.01 -50.30 -6.98
CA ALA A 13 -0.41 -51.09 -5.91
C ALA A 13 1.06 -50.71 -5.58
N THR A 14 1.65 -49.80 -6.37
CA THR A 14 3.04 -49.35 -6.29
C THR A 14 3.25 -48.06 -5.49
N GLY A 15 2.19 -47.41 -4.99
CA GLY A 15 2.32 -46.33 -4.00
C GLY A 15 2.77 -44.98 -4.55
N ASP A 16 2.14 -44.50 -5.61
CA ASP A 16 2.39 -43.15 -6.12
C ASP A 16 1.96 -42.08 -5.10
N VAL A 17 2.80 -41.06 -4.92
CA VAL A 17 2.57 -39.94 -4.01
C VAL A 17 1.66 -38.93 -4.70
N LEU A 18 0.50 -38.70 -4.07
CA LEU A 18 -0.45 -37.66 -4.44
C LEU A 18 0.13 -36.27 -4.20
N VAL A 19 0.23 -35.47 -5.26
CA VAL A 19 0.57 -34.04 -5.20
C VAL A 19 -0.68 -33.27 -5.61
N TRP A 20 -1.19 -32.40 -4.75
CA TRP A 20 -2.35 -31.55 -5.04
C TRP A 20 -2.00 -30.08 -4.76
N SER A 21 -2.62 -29.15 -5.48
CA SER A 21 -2.54 -27.71 -5.23
C SER A 21 -3.59 -27.32 -4.18
N GLY A 22 -3.14 -26.83 -3.02
CA GLY A 22 -4.02 -26.31 -1.95
C GLY A 22 -4.01 -27.11 -0.65
N GLU A 23 -4.71 -26.61 0.37
CA GLU A 23 -4.93 -27.34 1.62
C GLU A 23 -6.16 -28.24 1.51
N GLN A 24 -6.02 -29.51 1.86
CA GLN A 24 -7.14 -30.45 1.86
C GLN A 24 -8.19 -30.02 2.89
N ARG A 25 -9.34 -29.55 2.40
CA ARG A 25 -10.53 -29.27 3.23
C ARG A 25 -11.25 -30.55 3.60
N ARG A 26 -11.59 -31.33 2.58
CA ARG A 26 -12.46 -32.49 2.69
C ARG A 26 -12.03 -33.54 1.69
N ARG A 27 -12.06 -34.79 2.11
CA ARG A 27 -11.87 -35.94 1.24
C ARG A 27 -13.12 -36.80 1.29
N THR A 28 -13.68 -37.10 0.11
CA THR A 28 -14.81 -38.04 -0.01
C THR A 28 -14.38 -39.15 -0.96
N GLY A 29 -14.39 -40.39 -0.49
CA GLY A 29 -14.02 -41.56 -1.29
C GLY A 29 -15.20 -42.51 -1.45
N SER A 30 -15.30 -43.14 -2.62
CA SER A 30 -16.20 -44.25 -2.86
C SER A 30 -15.38 -45.46 -3.29
N LEU A 31 -15.41 -46.52 -2.49
CA LEU A 31 -14.77 -47.80 -2.81
C LEU A 31 -15.86 -48.74 -3.32
N VAL A 32 -15.78 -49.14 -4.59
CA VAL A 32 -16.79 -50.00 -5.22
C VAL A 32 -16.08 -51.15 -5.92
N GLU A 33 -16.43 -52.39 -5.56
CA GLU A 33 -15.75 -53.63 -5.97
C GLU A 33 -15.64 -53.84 -7.51
N ASN A 34 -16.39 -53.07 -8.30
CA ASN A 34 -16.46 -53.16 -9.77
C ASN A 34 -16.27 -51.82 -10.50
N HIS A 35 -15.74 -50.79 -9.83
CA HIS A 35 -15.45 -49.49 -10.44
C HIS A 35 -14.02 -49.07 -10.12
N ASP A 36 -13.45 -48.15 -10.91
CA ASP A 36 -12.19 -47.50 -10.56
C ASP A 36 -12.39 -46.78 -9.22
N ASP A 37 -11.67 -47.22 -8.18
CA ASP A 37 -11.67 -46.61 -6.85
C ASP A 37 -11.33 -45.12 -6.98
N TRP A 38 -12.35 -44.27 -6.83
CA TRP A 38 -12.20 -42.82 -6.99
C TRP A 38 -12.30 -42.10 -5.65
N CYS A 39 -11.58 -40.99 -5.59
CA CYS A 39 -11.58 -40.09 -4.46
C CYS A 39 -11.71 -38.66 -4.98
N THR A 40 -12.69 -37.92 -4.45
CA THR A 40 -12.77 -36.48 -4.64
C THR A 40 -12.12 -35.78 -3.46
N ILE A 41 -11.16 -34.92 -3.76
CA ILE A 41 -10.54 -34.04 -2.78
C ILE A 41 -11.04 -32.62 -3.04
N TYR A 42 -11.59 -32.02 -2.00
CA TYR A 42 -11.95 -30.61 -1.98
C TYR A 42 -10.79 -29.87 -1.34
N CYS A 43 -10.20 -28.95 -2.09
CA CYS A 43 -9.12 -28.10 -1.62
C CYS A 43 -9.65 -26.69 -1.34
N TYR A 44 -9.07 -26.05 -0.34
CA TYR A 44 -9.16 -24.60 -0.20
C TYR A 44 -8.17 -23.95 -1.16
N ASP A 45 -8.57 -22.83 -1.77
CA ASP A 45 -7.60 -21.92 -2.36
C ASP A 45 -6.70 -21.34 -1.25
N TRP A 46 -5.51 -20.86 -1.63
CA TRP A 46 -4.54 -20.34 -0.66
C TRP A 46 -5.02 -19.06 0.04
N LEU A 47 -5.90 -18.28 -0.58
CA LEU A 47 -6.51 -17.11 0.04
C LEU A 47 -7.41 -17.52 1.21
N TYR A 48 -8.14 -18.63 1.08
CA TYR A 48 -9.01 -19.18 2.11
C TYR A 48 -8.22 -19.74 3.29
N ALA A 49 -6.95 -20.10 3.12
CA ALA A 49 -6.07 -20.42 4.26
C ALA A 49 -5.82 -19.21 5.18
N LEU A 50 -6.09 -17.99 4.69
CA LEU A 50 -6.08 -16.75 5.48
C LEU A 50 -7.41 -16.46 6.17
N LYS A 51 -8.46 -17.24 5.86
CA LYS A 51 -9.73 -17.17 6.56
C LYS A 51 -9.54 -17.64 8.00
N ASP A 52 -10.20 -16.97 8.94
CA ASP A 52 -10.12 -17.22 10.38
C ASP A 52 -8.75 -16.90 11.00
N ARG A 53 -7.89 -16.21 10.23
CA ARG A 53 -6.73 -15.49 10.77
C ARG A 53 -7.10 -14.04 10.97
N TYR A 54 -6.66 -13.48 12.07
CA TYR A 54 -7.06 -12.13 12.49
C TYR A 54 -5.85 -11.22 12.60
N THR A 55 -6.06 -9.93 12.30
CA THR A 55 -5.11 -8.86 12.58
C THR A 55 -4.80 -8.77 14.08
N ALA A 56 -3.88 -7.89 14.47
CA ALA A 56 -3.76 -7.49 15.87
C ALA A 56 -5.08 -6.90 16.40
N GLU A 57 -5.19 -6.80 17.73
CA GLU A 57 -6.33 -6.16 18.40
C GLU A 57 -6.63 -4.79 17.83
N SER A 58 -5.58 -4.02 17.55
CA SER A 58 -5.63 -2.83 16.71
C SER A 58 -4.32 -2.69 15.94
N VAL A 59 -4.41 -2.38 14.66
CA VAL A 59 -3.28 -2.02 13.79
C VAL A 59 -3.72 -0.94 12.81
N ILE A 60 -2.86 0.05 12.59
CA ILE A 60 -3.13 1.18 11.71
C ILE A 60 -2.04 1.24 10.64
N TYR A 61 -2.43 1.22 9.38
CA TYR A 61 -1.57 1.42 8.22
C TYR A 61 -1.72 2.87 7.76
N LYS A 62 -0.70 3.68 7.95
CA LYS A 62 -0.62 5.07 7.49
C LYS A 62 0.82 5.56 7.54
N ASP A 63 1.10 6.71 6.95
CA ASP A 63 2.35 7.41 7.25
C ASP A 63 2.38 7.89 8.71
N TYR A 64 3.57 8.14 9.24
CA TYR A 64 3.72 8.69 10.57
C TYR A 64 3.15 10.11 10.63
N ASP A 65 2.53 10.43 11.76
CA ASP A 65 2.17 11.81 12.05
C ASP A 65 3.48 12.59 12.19
N ASN A 66 3.49 13.83 11.73
CA ASN A 66 4.67 14.67 11.83
C ASN A 66 4.30 16.10 12.17
N VAL A 67 5.21 16.76 12.88
CA VAL A 67 5.13 18.17 13.22
C VAL A 67 6.50 18.79 12.97
N GLU A 68 6.51 19.89 12.22
CA GLU A 68 7.72 20.64 11.85
C GLU A 68 7.66 22.03 12.45
N LEU A 69 8.65 22.37 13.28
CA LEU A 69 8.69 23.64 14.00
C LEU A 69 10.07 24.30 13.89
N LEU A 70 10.05 25.63 13.97
CA LEU A 70 11.22 26.47 14.19
C LEU A 70 11.50 26.58 15.70
N PRO A 71 12.74 26.83 16.12
CA PRO A 71 13.06 27.09 17.51
C PRO A 71 12.39 28.39 17.96
N ASN A 72 11.89 28.42 19.19
CA ASN A 72 11.40 29.66 19.79
C ASN A 72 12.53 30.46 20.46
N GLN A 73 13.69 29.82 20.70
CA GLN A 73 14.85 30.39 21.36
C GLN A 73 16.15 29.78 20.80
N SER A 74 17.18 30.60 20.75
CA SER A 74 18.51 30.23 20.28
C SER A 74 19.53 30.89 21.18
N PHE A 75 20.58 30.15 21.53
CA PHE A 75 21.68 30.70 22.32
C PHE A 75 23.02 30.32 21.72
N SER A 76 23.91 31.30 21.72
CA SER A 76 25.34 31.08 21.60
C SER A 76 25.85 30.59 22.94
N ILE A 77 26.48 29.44 23.01
CA ILE A 77 27.22 29.10 24.23
C ILE A 77 28.39 30.07 24.32
N PRO A 78 28.49 30.88 25.39
CA PRO A 78 29.61 31.81 25.52
C PRO A 78 30.92 31.03 25.74
N GLU A 79 31.84 31.14 24.78
CA GLU A 79 33.30 31.01 24.92
C GLU A 79 33.96 29.63 25.14
N ALA A 80 33.27 28.48 25.19
CA ALA A 80 33.93 27.22 25.55
C ALA A 80 34.24 26.22 24.41
N ILE A 81 33.53 26.24 23.27
CA ILE A 81 33.65 25.19 22.23
C ILE A 81 33.67 25.82 20.82
N GLY A 82 34.86 26.21 20.37
CA GLY A 82 35.10 26.80 19.05
C GLY A 82 36.10 27.96 19.11
N THR A 83 36.25 28.69 18.02
CA THR A 83 37.23 29.79 17.91
C THR A 83 36.67 31.10 17.36
N VAL A 84 35.51 31.08 16.68
CA VAL A 84 34.86 32.29 16.13
C VAL A 84 33.35 32.28 16.41
N PRO A 85 32.78 33.34 16.99
CA PRO A 85 31.33 33.46 17.20
C PRO A 85 30.58 33.79 15.91
N PHE A 86 29.27 33.52 15.88
CA PHE A 86 28.37 34.08 14.89
C PHE A 86 27.94 35.50 15.29
N ASP A 87 27.74 36.33 14.27
CA ASP A 87 27.09 37.63 14.36
C ASP A 87 25.57 37.39 14.44
N ASP A 88 24.98 37.75 15.59
CA ASP A 88 23.54 37.69 15.91
C ASP A 88 22.86 36.33 15.62
N GLU A 89 23.07 35.37 16.52
CA GLU A 89 22.48 34.03 16.40
C GLU A 89 20.95 34.02 16.51
N SER A 90 20.33 35.08 17.03
CA SER A 90 18.86 35.17 17.11
C SER A 90 18.18 35.17 15.74
N LYS A 91 18.95 35.36 14.67
CA LYS A 91 18.46 35.28 13.30
C LYS A 91 18.05 33.88 12.88
N ILE A 92 18.51 32.82 13.57
CA ILE A 92 18.12 31.44 13.23
C ILE A 92 16.67 31.07 13.60
N LEU A 93 15.97 31.95 14.30
CA LEU A 93 14.63 31.73 14.84
C LEU A 93 13.51 31.91 13.81
N LEU A 94 13.79 32.57 12.69
CA LEU A 94 12.82 32.90 11.66
C LEU A 94 13.38 32.52 10.30
N ASP A 95 12.53 31.96 9.44
CA ASP A 95 12.87 31.83 8.02
C ASP A 95 12.58 33.14 7.30
N ASP A 96 13.60 33.99 7.24
CA ASP A 96 13.52 35.27 6.56
C ASP A 96 14.79 35.53 5.72
N THR A 97 15.13 36.79 5.47
CA THR A 97 16.31 37.18 4.68
C THR A 97 17.46 37.68 5.56
N ASN A 98 17.36 37.52 6.88
CA ASN A 98 18.38 37.88 7.86
C ASN A 98 19.09 36.61 8.30
N TYR A 99 20.42 36.62 8.26
CA TYR A 99 21.22 35.44 8.54
C TYR A 99 22.05 35.64 9.79
N ALA A 100 22.18 34.59 10.59
CA ALA A 100 23.29 34.47 11.52
C ALA A 100 24.53 34.22 10.68
N SER A 101 25.53 35.11 10.76
CA SER A 101 26.68 35.07 9.85
C SER A 101 28.00 34.99 10.60
N VAL A 102 29.02 34.37 10.01
CA VAL A 102 30.38 34.39 10.58
C VAL A 102 31.40 34.50 9.47
N THR A 103 32.32 35.46 9.64
CA THR A 103 33.46 35.62 8.74
C THR A 103 34.68 34.87 9.28
N ILE A 104 35.19 33.92 8.49
CA ILE A 104 36.38 33.13 8.85
C ILE A 104 37.54 33.48 7.93
N ALA A 105 38.48 34.29 8.41
CA ALA A 105 39.59 34.79 7.60
C ALA A 105 40.91 34.03 7.78
N SER A 106 41.67 33.84 6.69
CA SER A 106 43.12 33.55 6.58
C SER A 106 43.66 32.23 7.15
N SER A 107 42.95 31.59 8.07
CA SER A 107 43.30 30.27 8.63
C SER A 107 42.05 29.46 8.88
N GLU A 108 42.15 28.14 8.85
CA GLU A 108 41.05 27.27 9.25
C GLU A 108 40.68 27.51 10.71
N LYS A 109 39.39 27.75 10.96
CA LYS A 109 38.84 27.98 12.30
C LYS A 109 37.52 27.26 12.44
N THR A 110 37.16 26.93 13.68
CA THR A 110 35.86 26.37 14.03
C THR A 110 34.95 27.44 14.60
N THR A 111 33.67 27.41 14.23
CA THR A 111 32.66 28.28 14.83
C THR A 111 32.41 27.88 16.28
N TYR A 112 31.86 28.80 17.05
CA TYR A 112 31.19 28.43 18.30
C TYR A 112 30.05 27.46 17.98
N LEU A 113 29.79 26.57 18.92
CA LEU A 113 28.67 25.63 18.85
C LEU A 113 27.38 26.43 19.06
N ILE A 114 26.49 26.39 18.07
CA ILE A 114 25.13 26.91 18.19
C ILE A 114 24.29 25.86 18.88
N ASP A 115 23.45 26.28 19.83
CA ASP A 115 22.34 25.46 20.32
C ASP A 115 20.99 26.11 20.00
N ALA A 116 20.10 25.33 19.40
CA ALA A 116 18.74 25.71 19.03
C ALA A 116 17.77 24.80 19.77
N HIS A 117 16.95 25.37 20.65
CA HIS A 117 16.11 24.61 21.58
C HIS A 117 14.76 25.29 21.81
N TYR A 118 13.89 24.63 22.59
CA TYR A 118 12.50 25.05 22.85
C TYR A 118 11.68 25.21 21.54
N TYR A 119 11.25 24.09 20.98
CA TYR A 119 10.46 24.08 19.74
C TYR A 119 8.95 24.10 19.99
N ASP A 120 8.49 24.14 21.25
CA ASP A 120 7.08 24.15 21.66
C ASP A 120 6.21 23.04 21.02
N PHE A 121 6.74 21.82 20.93
CA PHE A 121 5.96 20.69 20.44
C PHE A 121 4.82 20.31 21.39
N GLU A 122 3.69 19.90 20.81
CA GLU A 122 2.53 19.36 21.52
C GLU A 122 2.28 17.88 21.16
N ILE A 123 3.33 17.05 21.16
CA ILE A 123 3.20 15.63 20.83
C ILE A 123 2.40 14.91 21.95
N PRO A 124 1.39 14.07 21.61
CA PRO A 124 0.63 13.30 22.59
C PRO A 124 1.52 12.45 23.51
N ALA A 125 1.15 12.39 24.80
CA ALA A 125 1.96 11.71 25.82
C ALA A 125 2.07 10.19 25.62
N ASP A 126 1.11 9.59 24.92
CA ASP A 126 1.04 8.18 24.55
C ASP A 126 1.64 7.88 23.16
N ALA A 127 2.17 8.89 22.47
CA ALA A 127 2.84 8.69 21.20
C ALA A 127 4.18 7.95 21.34
N THR A 128 4.53 7.20 20.31
CA THR A 128 5.88 6.66 20.11
C THR A 128 6.62 7.53 19.12
N ILE A 129 7.78 8.06 19.50
CA ILE A 129 8.66 8.81 18.60
C ILE A 129 9.32 7.82 17.63
N ARG A 130 9.17 8.08 16.33
CA ARG A 130 9.67 7.19 15.25
C ARG A 130 10.97 7.69 14.66
N GLY A 131 11.11 9.00 14.52
CA GLY A 131 12.33 9.61 14.01
C GLY A 131 12.31 11.12 14.11
N ILE A 132 13.48 11.71 13.87
CA ILE A 132 13.69 13.15 13.87
C ILE A 132 14.53 13.52 12.66
N GLU A 133 14.05 14.53 11.96
CA GLU A 133 14.74 15.20 10.87
C GLU A 133 15.04 16.64 11.30
N VAL A 134 16.27 17.08 11.05
CA VAL A 134 16.72 18.46 11.28
C VAL A 134 17.06 19.05 9.92
N THR A 135 16.43 20.17 9.58
CA THR A 135 16.68 20.88 8.32
C THR A 135 17.37 22.20 8.65
N VAL A 136 18.57 22.41 8.11
CA VAL A 136 19.32 23.66 8.28
C VAL A 136 19.38 24.38 6.96
N LYS A 137 18.82 25.59 6.90
CA LYS A 137 18.88 26.44 5.71
C LYS A 137 20.10 27.35 5.83
N GLN A 138 21.08 27.14 4.95
CA GLN A 138 22.42 27.71 5.10
C GLN A 138 23.16 27.80 3.77
N TYR A 139 24.16 28.66 3.70
CA TYR A 139 25.08 28.73 2.58
C TYR A 139 26.41 29.39 2.96
N ARG A 140 27.36 29.31 2.03
CA ARG A 140 28.67 29.95 2.16
C ARG A 140 28.92 30.97 1.04
N GLU A 141 29.62 32.04 1.36
CA GLU A 141 30.21 32.98 0.39
C GLU A 141 31.72 32.90 0.46
N LYS A 142 32.36 32.50 -0.65
CA LYS A 142 33.82 32.41 -0.70
C LYS A 142 34.45 33.79 -0.77
N GLN A 143 35.40 34.08 0.13
CA GLN A 143 36.25 35.27 0.06
C GLN A 143 37.48 35.04 -0.83
N GLN A 144 37.89 33.78 -1.02
CA GLN A 144 38.97 33.35 -1.92
C GLN A 144 38.55 32.09 -2.69
N PRO A 145 39.12 31.80 -3.88
CA PRO A 145 38.77 30.60 -4.66
C PRO A 145 38.91 29.28 -3.90
N THR A 146 39.87 29.21 -2.97
CA THR A 146 40.17 28.04 -2.12
C THR A 146 39.34 27.98 -0.84
N GLY A 147 38.54 29.01 -0.54
CA GLY A 147 37.75 29.07 0.70
C GLY A 147 36.66 28.00 0.75
N TYR A 148 36.32 27.55 1.95
CA TYR A 148 35.28 26.56 2.22
C TYR A 148 34.65 26.76 3.59
N ALA A 149 33.44 26.24 3.75
CA ALA A 149 32.77 26.08 5.04
C ALA A 149 32.16 24.69 5.07
N LYS A 150 32.33 23.95 6.16
CA LYS A 150 31.84 22.56 6.31
C LYS A 150 31.17 22.42 7.66
N ASP A 151 30.13 21.61 7.73
CA ASP A 151 29.57 21.14 8.99
C ASP A 151 30.51 20.09 9.62
N ILE A 152 30.83 20.25 10.90
CA ILE A 152 31.66 19.27 11.64
C ILE A 152 30.90 18.64 12.80
N LYS A 153 29.84 19.30 13.28
CA LYS A 153 28.89 18.73 14.23
C LYS A 153 27.47 19.13 13.87
N VAL A 154 26.63 18.13 13.70
CA VAL A 154 25.18 18.24 13.65
C VAL A 154 24.68 17.09 14.51
N PHE A 155 24.06 17.38 15.64
CA PHE A 155 23.53 16.37 16.55
C PHE A 155 22.40 16.93 17.41
N ILE A 156 21.61 16.03 17.99
CA ILE A 156 20.56 16.40 18.95
C ILE A 156 20.87 15.83 20.34
N ASN A 157 20.39 16.51 21.38
CA ASN A 157 20.47 16.01 22.75
C ASN A 157 19.25 16.44 23.58
N LYS A 158 19.10 15.82 24.75
CA LYS A 158 18.04 16.12 25.75
C LYS A 158 18.50 17.06 26.86
N THR A 159 19.77 17.43 26.83
CA THR A 159 20.44 18.26 27.85
C THR A 159 21.52 19.09 27.16
N LEU A 160 22.05 20.09 27.86
CA LEU A 160 23.23 20.86 27.43
C LEU A 160 24.53 20.05 27.54
N ASN A 161 24.54 18.84 26.97
CA ASN A 161 25.70 18.01 26.81
C ASN A 161 26.17 18.11 25.35
N TYR A 162 27.33 18.75 25.17
CA TYR A 162 27.90 19.10 23.87
C TYR A 162 28.68 17.96 23.19
N SER A 163 28.64 16.77 23.77
CA SER A 163 29.22 15.56 23.17
C SER A 163 28.12 14.80 22.40
N PRO A 164 28.27 14.60 21.07
CA PRO A 164 27.27 13.88 20.29
C PRO A 164 27.26 12.40 20.69
N ILE A 165 26.05 11.85 20.86
CA ILE A 165 25.87 10.39 20.84
C ILE A 165 25.97 9.90 19.39
N LEU A 166 25.30 10.61 18.46
CA LEU A 166 25.46 10.44 17.02
C LEU A 166 25.65 11.81 16.36
N ASN A 167 26.67 11.95 15.53
CA ASN A 167 26.93 13.13 14.72
C ASN A 167 26.59 12.83 13.25
N LEU A 168 25.68 13.61 12.66
CA LEU A 168 25.27 13.46 11.26
C LEU A 168 25.88 14.53 10.34
N ALA A 169 26.84 15.33 10.83
CA ALA A 169 27.57 16.26 9.97
C ALA A 169 28.22 15.53 8.78
N THR A 170 28.12 16.13 7.59
CA THR A 170 28.64 15.53 6.36
C THR A 170 30.12 15.82 6.11
N ASN A 171 30.64 16.90 6.71
CA ASN A 171 31.97 17.44 6.44
C ASN A 171 32.17 17.78 4.94
N ALA A 172 31.07 18.01 4.22
CA ALA A 172 31.06 18.48 2.84
C ALA A 172 31.06 20.01 2.80
N ASP A 173 31.60 20.57 1.72
CA ASP A 173 31.62 22.03 1.53
C ASP A 173 30.18 22.53 1.32
N LEU A 174 29.72 23.49 2.14
CA LEU A 174 28.34 23.98 2.23
C LEU A 174 27.86 24.73 0.98
N PRO A 175 26.62 24.58 0.51
CA PRO A 175 26.16 25.16 -0.75
C PRO A 175 26.48 26.66 -0.93
N SER A 176 26.67 27.11 -2.18
CA SER A 176 27.01 28.51 -2.50
C SER A 176 25.81 29.45 -2.57
N THR A 177 24.61 28.91 -2.40
CA THR A 177 23.33 29.61 -2.42
C THR A 177 22.50 29.09 -1.26
N ASP A 178 21.58 29.92 -0.76
CA ASP A 178 20.69 29.54 0.33
C ASP A 178 19.97 28.23 0.01
N THR A 179 20.20 27.18 0.80
CA THR A 179 19.77 25.81 0.50
C THR A 179 19.51 25.05 1.79
N GLU A 180 18.48 24.21 1.77
CA GLU A 180 18.12 23.32 2.85
C GLU A 180 19.02 22.08 2.87
N MET A 181 19.69 21.86 3.99
CA MET A 181 20.47 20.68 4.28
C MET A 181 19.70 19.83 5.30
N ILE A 182 19.33 18.61 4.91
CA ILE A 182 18.49 17.71 5.72
C ILE A 182 19.38 16.67 6.41
N TYR A 183 19.17 16.49 7.71
CA TYR A 183 19.87 15.53 8.56
C TYR A 183 18.88 14.65 9.31
N GLY A 184 19.12 13.35 9.36
CA GLY A 184 18.20 12.40 9.98
C GLY A 184 17.16 11.86 8.99
N SER A 185 16.08 11.31 9.53
CA SER A 185 14.94 10.76 8.78
C SER A 185 13.77 10.49 9.72
N ASP A 186 12.65 10.07 9.14
CA ASP A 186 11.46 9.55 9.82
C ASP A 186 11.67 8.32 10.72
N THR A 187 12.84 7.70 10.65
CA THR A 187 13.24 6.50 11.39
C THR A 187 14.52 6.71 12.19
N ASN A 188 15.16 7.88 12.08
CA ASN A 188 16.41 8.18 12.75
C ASN A 188 16.15 8.82 14.12
N LEU A 189 16.48 8.09 15.19
CA LEU A 189 16.40 8.58 16.57
C LEU A 189 17.70 9.20 17.09
N TRP A 190 18.69 9.41 16.22
CA TRP A 190 20.01 10.00 16.53
C TRP A 190 20.77 9.28 17.66
N GLY A 191 20.56 7.96 17.77
CA GLY A 191 21.14 7.14 18.85
C GLY A 191 20.51 7.39 20.23
N LEU A 192 19.42 8.15 20.31
CA LEU A 192 18.69 8.42 21.54
C LEU A 192 17.50 7.47 21.69
N THR A 193 17.08 7.28 22.93
CA THR A 193 15.70 6.86 23.25
C THR A 193 14.92 8.12 23.60
N LEU A 194 13.81 8.36 22.91
CA LEU A 194 13.05 9.60 23.04
C LEU A 194 11.61 9.31 23.47
N THR A 195 11.16 10.04 24.49
CA THR A 195 9.76 10.08 24.91
C THR A 195 9.10 11.37 24.43
N PRO A 196 7.77 11.42 24.25
CA PRO A 196 7.07 12.65 23.91
C PRO A 196 7.36 13.81 24.88
N THR A 197 7.44 13.54 26.19
CA THR A 197 7.78 14.54 27.19
C THR A 197 9.18 15.15 26.98
N GLU A 198 10.17 14.34 26.61
CA GLU A 198 11.52 14.83 26.32
C GLU A 198 11.54 15.64 25.02
N VAL A 199 10.82 15.20 23.98
CA VAL A 199 10.72 15.96 22.73
C VAL A 199 10.05 17.32 22.95
N ASN A 200 8.93 17.34 23.67
CA ASN A 200 8.18 18.57 23.91
C ASN A 200 8.95 19.61 24.73
N ASN A 201 9.84 19.18 25.64
CA ASN A 201 10.42 20.09 26.65
C ASN A 201 11.95 20.22 26.63
N GLN A 202 12.67 19.27 26.04
CA GLN A 202 14.12 19.11 26.30
C GLN A 202 14.97 18.95 25.04
N LEU A 203 14.36 18.95 23.86
CA LEU A 203 15.08 18.68 22.63
C LEU A 203 15.91 19.89 22.19
N ILE A 204 17.21 19.64 21.95
CA ILE A 204 18.19 20.66 21.56
C ILE A 204 18.92 20.16 20.31
N VAL A 205 19.03 21.03 19.30
CA VAL A 205 19.85 20.82 18.10
C VAL A 205 21.16 21.58 18.27
N PHE A 206 22.27 20.93 17.96
CA PHE A 206 23.61 21.50 18.03
C PHE A 206 24.28 21.55 16.67
N LEU A 207 24.82 22.71 16.31
CA LEU A 207 25.49 22.94 15.03
C LEU A 207 26.90 23.51 15.24
N GLN A 208 27.90 22.95 14.57
CA GLN A 208 29.25 23.50 14.53
C GLN A 208 29.87 23.34 13.16
N TYR A 209 30.61 24.37 12.75
CA TYR A 209 31.23 24.44 11.44
C TYR A 209 32.73 24.67 11.53
N VAL A 210 33.42 24.32 10.45
CA VAL A 210 34.81 24.68 10.19
C VAL A 210 34.91 25.38 8.85
N GLY A 211 35.76 26.40 8.74
CA GLY A 211 35.95 27.07 7.46
C GLY A 211 37.23 27.88 7.38
N VAL A 212 37.50 28.38 6.18
CA VAL A 212 38.63 29.28 5.87
C VAL A 212 38.26 30.14 4.66
N ASP A 213 38.66 31.41 4.70
CA ASP A 213 38.42 32.42 3.65
C ASP A 213 36.97 32.42 3.13
N VAL A 214 36.02 32.47 4.06
CA VAL A 214 34.60 32.29 3.79
C VAL A 214 33.74 33.12 4.75
N ILE A 215 32.54 33.49 4.29
CA ILE A 215 31.43 33.92 5.14
C ILE A 215 30.43 32.77 5.16
N LEU A 216 30.12 32.26 6.35
CA LEU A 216 29.07 31.27 6.54
C LEU A 216 27.80 32.00 6.98
N ASN A 217 26.67 31.68 6.36
CA ASN A 217 25.36 32.22 6.66
C ASN A 217 24.39 31.09 7.01
N ILE A 218 23.70 31.22 8.14
CA ILE A 218 22.64 30.32 8.59
C ILE A 218 21.35 31.14 8.66
N ASN A 219 20.33 30.70 7.94
CA ASN A 219 19.02 31.33 7.92
C ASN A 219 18.18 30.84 9.09
N CYS A 220 17.89 29.53 9.12
CA CYS A 220 17.02 28.93 10.11
C CYS A 220 17.31 27.43 10.29
N VAL A 221 16.79 26.88 11.39
CA VAL A 221 16.91 25.47 11.75
C VAL A 221 15.51 24.93 12.03
N TYR A 222 15.01 24.02 11.20
CA TYR A 222 13.77 23.30 11.47
C TYR A 222 14.06 21.96 12.12
N ILE A 223 13.08 21.51 12.86
CA ILE A 223 13.03 20.13 13.33
C ILE A 223 11.66 19.56 13.03
N LYS A 224 11.67 18.43 12.32
CA LYS A 224 10.48 17.65 12.02
C LYS A 224 10.55 16.38 12.85
N VAL A 225 9.56 16.21 13.72
CA VAL A 225 9.42 15.02 14.56
C VAL A 225 8.35 14.13 13.96
N TYR A 226 8.71 12.87 13.72
CA TYR A 226 7.81 11.83 13.26
C TYR A 226 7.40 10.97 14.45
N TYR A 227 6.10 10.77 14.63
CA TYR A 227 5.54 10.02 15.73
C TYR A 227 4.32 9.20 15.31
N SER A 228 3.90 8.28 16.18
CA SER A 228 2.67 7.52 15.98
C SER A 228 1.94 7.33 17.28
N VAL A 229 0.61 7.45 17.25
CA VAL A 229 -0.27 7.04 18.36
C VAL A 229 -0.87 5.69 18.02
N GLY A 230 -0.77 4.73 18.94
CA GLY A 230 -1.20 3.35 18.71
C GLY A 230 -0.22 2.51 17.88
N ASN A 231 -0.69 1.35 17.43
CA ASN A 231 0.11 0.39 16.68
C ASN A 231 0.13 0.73 15.18
N VAL A 232 0.90 1.76 14.82
CA VAL A 232 1.04 2.23 13.43
C VAL A 232 2.18 1.51 12.70
N ILE A 233 1.86 1.02 11.50
CA ILE A 233 2.80 0.48 10.50
C ILE A 233 2.88 1.47 9.33
N LYS A 234 4.10 1.90 8.97
CA LYS A 234 4.36 2.83 7.87
C LYS A 234 4.38 2.10 6.53
N VAL A 235 3.20 1.68 6.11
CA VAL A 235 2.93 1.15 4.77
C VAL A 235 1.62 1.77 4.30
N THR A 236 1.65 2.46 3.18
CA THR A 236 0.49 3.16 2.63
C THR A 236 -0.03 2.50 1.36
N ASP A 237 0.85 1.91 0.53
CA ASP A 237 0.43 1.23 -0.68
C ASP A 237 -0.49 0.04 -0.37
N SER A 238 -1.65 -0.02 -1.03
CA SER A 238 -2.68 -1.02 -0.73
C SER A 238 -2.22 -2.46 -0.93
N GLY A 239 -1.44 -2.71 -1.99
CA GLY A 239 -0.85 -4.01 -2.26
C GLY A 239 0.17 -4.41 -1.19
N ALA A 240 1.02 -3.48 -0.78
CA ALA A 240 1.97 -3.67 0.30
C ALA A 240 1.29 -3.88 1.66
N ILE A 241 0.18 -3.19 1.94
CA ILE A 241 -0.65 -3.46 3.14
C ILE A 241 -1.17 -4.90 3.11
N ALA A 242 -1.67 -5.37 1.97
CA ALA A 242 -2.16 -6.74 1.84
C ALA A 242 -1.07 -7.78 2.09
N TRP A 243 0.14 -7.52 1.60
CA TRP A 243 1.30 -8.38 1.90
C TRP A 243 1.69 -8.35 3.38
N ASP A 244 1.79 -7.17 4.01
CA ASP A 244 2.15 -7.04 5.43
C ASP A 244 1.17 -7.79 6.34
N LEU A 245 -0.13 -7.77 6.02
CA LEU A 245 -1.14 -8.56 6.73
C LEU A 245 -0.83 -10.07 6.68
N ILE A 246 -0.41 -10.58 5.51
CA ILE A 246 -0.03 -11.98 5.33
C ILE A 246 1.25 -12.27 6.10
N GLU A 247 2.31 -11.48 5.89
CA GLU A 247 3.61 -11.67 6.52
C GLU A 247 3.50 -11.63 8.05
N THR A 248 2.85 -10.61 8.60
CA THR A 248 2.60 -10.48 10.03
C THR A 248 1.87 -11.70 10.59
N SER A 249 0.92 -12.26 9.85
CA SER A 249 0.23 -13.48 10.30
C SER A 249 1.12 -14.72 10.25
N GLN A 250 2.03 -14.82 9.28
CA GLN A 250 2.93 -15.97 9.15
C GLN A 250 4.03 -15.96 10.22
N LEU A 251 4.45 -14.78 10.68
CA LEU A 251 5.42 -14.62 11.78
C LEU A 251 4.90 -15.05 13.16
N LYS A 252 3.59 -15.31 13.31
CA LYS A 252 3.02 -15.87 14.54
C LYS A 252 3.52 -17.30 14.76
N THR A 253 3.55 -17.76 16.01
CA THR A 253 3.92 -19.14 16.35
C THR A 253 3.04 -20.15 15.61
N ASN A 254 3.66 -21.03 14.80
CA ASN A 254 2.97 -21.97 13.90
C ASN A 254 2.05 -21.30 12.86
N GLY A 255 2.28 -20.02 12.56
CA GLY A 255 1.52 -19.24 11.59
C GLY A 255 2.01 -19.39 10.16
N ASP A 256 3.22 -19.88 9.94
CA ASP A 256 3.82 -19.99 8.61
C ASP A 256 3.03 -20.93 7.69
N LEU A 257 2.43 -20.38 6.62
CA LEU A 257 1.73 -21.13 5.58
C LEU A 257 2.65 -21.41 4.37
N GLY A 258 3.87 -20.88 4.38
CA GLY A 258 4.78 -20.90 3.24
C GLY A 258 4.35 -19.98 2.10
N ILE A 259 3.49 -18.99 2.33
CA ILE A 259 3.16 -17.96 1.34
C ILE A 259 4.34 -16.99 1.25
N THR A 260 4.81 -16.70 0.04
CA THR A 260 5.96 -15.82 -0.19
C THR A 260 5.56 -14.59 -0.97
N GLU A 261 6.33 -13.51 -0.81
CA GLU A 261 6.12 -12.28 -1.56
C GLU A 261 6.48 -12.49 -3.02
N GLY A 262 5.56 -12.15 -3.92
CA GLY A 262 5.78 -12.10 -5.35
C GLY A 262 6.06 -10.68 -5.83
N THR A 263 5.54 -10.36 -7.01
CA THR A 263 5.57 -8.99 -7.51
C THR A 263 4.43 -8.20 -6.89
N ILE A 264 4.75 -7.12 -6.17
CA ILE A 264 3.78 -6.17 -5.65
C ILE A 264 3.84 -4.92 -6.52
N ALA A 265 2.90 -4.78 -7.47
CA ALA A 265 2.79 -3.56 -8.26
C ALA A 265 2.47 -2.36 -7.35
N THR A 266 2.98 -1.17 -7.69
CA THR A 266 2.55 0.07 -7.04
C THR A 266 1.09 0.35 -7.37
N THR A 267 0.27 0.48 -6.34
CA THR A 267 -1.17 0.67 -6.41
C THR A 267 -1.54 2.04 -5.84
N GLN A 268 -2.61 2.12 -5.06
CA GLN A 268 -3.06 3.36 -4.43
C GLN A 268 -2.61 3.39 -2.96
N ASP A 269 -2.12 4.54 -2.51
CA ASP A 269 -1.90 4.80 -1.09
C ASP A 269 -3.23 4.89 -0.33
N ARG A 270 -3.33 4.19 0.79
CA ARG A 270 -4.51 4.14 1.66
C ARG A 270 -4.12 4.18 3.12
N THR A 271 -4.95 4.84 3.92
CA THR A 271 -4.95 4.72 5.37
C THR A 271 -5.96 3.67 5.80
N ARG A 272 -5.57 2.74 6.65
CA ARG A 272 -6.44 1.66 7.15
C ARG A 272 -6.25 1.43 8.63
N THR A 273 -7.35 1.12 9.30
CA THR A 273 -7.34 0.65 10.69
C THR A 273 -8.05 -0.69 10.72
N TYR A 274 -7.42 -1.69 11.31
CA TYR A 274 -8.01 -3.01 11.50
C TYR A 274 -8.03 -3.35 12.99
N ASN A 275 -9.18 -3.84 13.45
CA ASN A 275 -9.38 -4.23 14.84
C ASN A 275 -9.85 -5.68 14.88
N ASN A 276 -8.94 -6.63 15.17
CA ASN A 276 -9.20 -8.07 15.09
C ASN A 276 -9.97 -8.49 13.82
N GLN A 277 -9.61 -7.92 12.66
CA GLN A 277 -10.31 -8.22 11.42
C GLN A 277 -9.79 -9.52 10.79
N ASN A 278 -10.68 -10.30 10.16
CA ASN A 278 -10.30 -11.44 9.34
C ASN A 278 -9.40 -10.98 8.17
N ILE A 279 -8.23 -11.59 8.02
CA ILE A 279 -7.20 -11.15 7.06
C ILE A 279 -7.66 -11.33 5.62
N MET A 280 -8.30 -12.45 5.29
CA MET A 280 -8.87 -12.66 3.95
C MET A 280 -9.89 -11.57 3.61
N GLU A 281 -10.79 -11.25 4.55
CA GLU A 281 -11.77 -10.17 4.35
C GLU A 281 -11.11 -8.79 4.26
N ALA A 282 -10.04 -8.54 5.01
CA ALA A 282 -9.30 -7.28 4.95
C ALA A 282 -8.66 -7.09 3.56
N ILE A 283 -8.04 -8.13 2.99
CA ILE A 283 -7.45 -8.10 1.64
C ILE A 283 -8.53 -7.90 0.58
N ILE A 284 -9.65 -8.65 0.67
CA ILE A 284 -10.78 -8.48 -0.26
C ILE A 284 -11.33 -7.05 -0.16
N ASN A 285 -11.45 -6.49 1.04
CA ASN A 285 -11.93 -5.12 1.23
C ASN A 285 -10.96 -4.06 0.71
N LEU A 286 -9.66 -4.35 0.67
CA LEU A 286 -8.63 -3.51 0.08
C LEU A 286 -8.68 -3.53 -1.46
N SER A 287 -9.05 -4.66 -2.06
CA SER A 287 -9.25 -4.78 -3.51
C SER A 287 -10.64 -4.31 -3.96
N ASP A 288 -11.68 -4.52 -3.16
CA ASP A 288 -13.09 -4.24 -3.52
C ASP A 288 -13.48 -2.79 -3.19
N VAL A 289 -12.87 -1.88 -3.94
CA VAL A 289 -12.96 -0.42 -3.84
C VAL A 289 -12.62 0.19 -5.20
N ILE A 290 -13.06 1.42 -5.47
CA ILE A 290 -12.63 2.11 -6.69
C ILE A 290 -11.10 2.24 -6.71
N ASN A 291 -10.49 1.97 -7.87
CA ASN A 291 -9.03 1.85 -8.04
C ASN A 291 -8.39 0.85 -7.05
N GLY A 292 -9.13 -0.22 -6.73
CA GLY A 292 -8.56 -1.38 -6.07
C GLY A 292 -7.55 -2.10 -6.96
N PHE A 293 -6.80 -3.01 -6.35
CA PHE A 293 -5.83 -3.85 -7.05
C PHE A 293 -6.40 -5.23 -7.29
N ASP A 294 -5.91 -5.89 -8.34
CA ASP A 294 -6.09 -7.33 -8.52
C ASP A 294 -4.97 -8.07 -7.81
N PHE A 295 -5.25 -9.27 -7.34
CA PHE A 295 -4.22 -10.10 -6.72
C PHE A 295 -4.43 -11.58 -7.04
N GLU A 296 -3.39 -12.36 -6.82
CA GLU A 296 -3.47 -13.81 -6.84
C GLU A 296 -2.52 -14.40 -5.80
N ILE A 297 -2.80 -15.64 -5.39
CA ILE A 297 -1.81 -16.50 -4.76
C ILE A 297 -1.63 -17.70 -5.67
N THR A 298 -0.44 -17.86 -6.25
CA THR A 298 -0.15 -18.95 -7.20
C THR A 298 -0.16 -20.32 -6.52
N ASP A 299 -0.12 -21.39 -7.30
CA ASP A 299 0.02 -22.75 -6.76
C ASP A 299 1.31 -22.95 -5.95
N ASP A 300 2.35 -22.19 -6.28
CA ASP A 300 3.63 -22.11 -5.56
C ASP A 300 3.57 -21.21 -4.32
N LYS A 301 2.36 -20.76 -3.93
CA LYS A 301 2.08 -19.87 -2.80
C LYS A 301 2.73 -18.50 -2.90
N VAL A 302 2.90 -17.98 -4.12
CA VAL A 302 3.45 -16.64 -4.33
C VAL A 302 2.30 -15.63 -4.39
N PHE A 303 2.28 -14.65 -3.50
CA PHE A 303 1.29 -13.56 -3.51
C PHE A 303 1.73 -12.45 -4.46
N ASN A 304 0.97 -12.23 -5.54
CA ASN A 304 1.22 -11.14 -6.48
C ASN A 304 0.09 -10.11 -6.41
N VAL A 305 0.45 -8.85 -6.61
CA VAL A 305 -0.49 -7.73 -6.73
C VAL A 305 -0.28 -7.03 -8.06
N TYR A 306 -1.39 -6.73 -8.73
CA TYR A 306 -1.48 -6.10 -10.03
C TYR A 306 -2.37 -4.86 -9.94
N THR A 307 -2.05 -3.79 -10.68
CA THR A 307 -3.00 -2.68 -10.84
C THR A 307 -4.24 -3.14 -11.60
N VAL A 308 -4.03 -3.91 -12.68
CA VAL A 308 -5.03 -4.69 -13.39
C VAL A 308 -4.32 -5.97 -13.86
N LYS A 309 -4.88 -7.14 -13.54
CA LYS A 309 -4.33 -8.42 -13.96
C LYS A 309 -4.74 -8.77 -15.40
N GLY A 310 -3.80 -9.32 -16.17
CA GLY A 310 -4.02 -9.83 -17.53
C GLY A 310 -3.50 -8.90 -18.62
N ASP A 311 -3.36 -9.46 -19.81
CA ASP A 311 -2.86 -8.78 -21.00
C ASP A 311 -3.99 -8.36 -21.95
N ASP A 312 -3.73 -7.35 -22.79
CA ASP A 312 -4.62 -7.03 -23.91
C ASP A 312 -4.34 -7.93 -25.11
N LEU A 313 -5.23 -8.91 -25.32
CA LEU A 313 -5.21 -9.86 -26.42
C LEU A 313 -6.29 -9.57 -27.47
N THR A 314 -6.88 -8.38 -27.47
CA THR A 314 -8.02 -8.06 -28.36
C THR A 314 -7.71 -8.19 -29.85
N ASP A 315 -6.45 -7.98 -30.24
CA ASP A 315 -5.97 -8.14 -31.61
C ASP A 315 -5.48 -9.55 -31.94
N SER A 316 -5.05 -10.33 -30.93
CA SER A 316 -4.42 -11.65 -31.11
C SER A 316 -5.40 -12.80 -30.87
N LEU A 317 -6.39 -12.63 -29.99
CA LEU A 317 -7.40 -13.61 -29.61
C LEU A 317 -8.81 -13.05 -29.85
N ILE A 318 -9.32 -13.33 -31.05
CA ILE A 318 -10.67 -12.95 -31.48
C ILE A 318 -11.57 -14.17 -31.43
N LEU A 319 -12.61 -14.13 -30.61
CA LEU A 319 -13.63 -15.16 -30.50
C LEU A 319 -14.86 -14.76 -31.32
N GLU A 320 -15.16 -15.51 -32.38
CA GLU A 320 -16.19 -15.21 -33.37
C GLU A 320 -17.16 -16.39 -33.52
N TYR A 321 -18.45 -16.13 -33.27
CA TYR A 321 -19.50 -17.12 -33.40
C TYR A 321 -19.64 -17.63 -34.85
N GLY A 322 -19.58 -18.95 -35.01
CA GLY A 322 -19.62 -19.62 -36.31
C GLY A 322 -18.26 -19.75 -36.99
N ARG A 323 -17.18 -19.24 -36.40
CA ARG A 323 -15.80 -19.39 -36.91
C ARG A 323 -14.92 -20.24 -36.00
N ASN A 324 -14.78 -19.84 -34.74
CA ASN A 324 -14.03 -20.58 -33.72
C ASN A 324 -14.86 -20.85 -32.47
N LEU A 325 -16.08 -20.32 -32.37
CA LEU A 325 -17.06 -20.72 -31.36
C LEU A 325 -18.16 -21.60 -31.99
N GLN A 326 -18.42 -22.75 -31.37
CA GLN A 326 -19.45 -23.71 -31.78
C GLN A 326 -20.83 -23.32 -31.26
N SER A 327 -20.92 -22.99 -29.99
CA SER A 327 -22.14 -22.56 -29.32
C SER A 327 -21.84 -21.36 -28.44
N VAL A 328 -22.84 -20.51 -28.23
CA VAL A 328 -22.75 -19.35 -27.34
C VAL A 328 -24.07 -19.22 -26.59
N SER A 329 -23.97 -19.04 -25.29
CA SER A 329 -25.04 -18.67 -24.36
C SER A 329 -24.70 -17.29 -23.81
N ILE A 330 -25.66 -16.37 -23.88
CA ILE A 330 -25.54 -15.03 -23.31
C ILE A 330 -26.58 -14.94 -22.20
N ASP A 331 -26.11 -14.61 -21.01
CA ASP A 331 -26.93 -14.35 -19.83
C ASP A 331 -26.76 -12.87 -19.45
N GLU A 332 -27.81 -12.08 -19.68
CA GLU A 332 -27.87 -10.67 -19.28
C GLU A 332 -28.53 -10.59 -17.90
N ASP A 333 -27.73 -10.58 -16.85
CA ASP A 333 -28.20 -10.52 -15.47
C ASP A 333 -28.38 -9.07 -15.02
N PHE A 334 -29.63 -8.68 -14.81
CA PHE A 334 -29.99 -7.42 -14.14
C PHE A 334 -30.96 -7.66 -12.98
N THR A 335 -30.79 -8.80 -12.29
CA THR A 335 -31.62 -9.19 -11.13
C THR A 335 -31.29 -8.39 -9.87
N THR A 336 -30.07 -7.85 -9.78
CA THR A 336 -29.57 -7.09 -8.61
C THR A 336 -29.06 -5.69 -8.99
N PRO A 337 -29.88 -4.84 -9.65
CA PRO A 337 -29.42 -3.55 -10.12
C PRO A 337 -29.20 -2.57 -8.96
N CYS A 338 -28.16 -1.73 -9.05
CA CYS A 338 -27.90 -0.63 -8.13
C CYS A 338 -27.51 0.63 -8.89
N ASN A 339 -28.30 1.70 -8.74
CA ASN A 339 -27.96 3.04 -9.21
C ASN A 339 -28.08 4.12 -8.12
N ASN A 340 -28.27 3.70 -6.88
CA ASN A 340 -28.06 4.48 -5.67
C ASN A 340 -27.45 3.56 -4.61
N ALA A 341 -26.13 3.59 -4.45
CA ALA A 341 -25.44 2.78 -3.45
C ALA A 341 -25.46 3.50 -2.10
N ILE A 342 -25.94 2.81 -1.06
CA ILE A 342 -25.98 3.31 0.32
C ILE A 342 -24.96 2.53 1.11
N VAL A 343 -23.88 3.17 1.54
CA VAL A 343 -22.81 2.53 2.30
C VAL A 343 -22.92 2.95 3.76
N LEU A 344 -22.98 1.97 4.66
CA LEU A 344 -23.04 2.15 6.10
C LEU A 344 -21.67 1.80 6.69
N GLY A 345 -21.00 2.77 7.30
CA GLY A 345 -19.73 2.61 7.99
C GLY A 345 -19.88 2.25 9.46
N GLU A 346 -18.76 2.28 10.19
CA GLU A 346 -18.73 2.03 11.64
C GLU A 346 -19.50 3.11 12.43
N VAL A 347 -20.01 2.73 13.61
CA VAL A 347 -20.53 3.67 14.61
C VAL A 347 -19.36 4.18 15.45
N ILE A 348 -19.03 5.47 15.33
CA ILE A 348 -17.98 6.10 16.14
C ILE A 348 -18.65 6.90 17.25
N ASP A 349 -18.52 6.43 18.50
CA ASP A 349 -18.88 7.16 19.73
C ASP A 349 -20.28 7.82 19.75
N GLY A 350 -21.23 7.24 19.02
CA GLY A 350 -22.58 7.77 18.83
C GLY A 350 -23.64 6.68 18.71
N THR A 351 -24.86 7.09 18.36
CA THR A 351 -25.98 6.17 18.10
C THR A 351 -26.29 6.00 16.61
N GLU A 352 -25.53 6.64 15.73
CA GLU A 352 -25.79 6.68 14.29
C GLU A 352 -24.62 6.10 13.51
N LEU A 353 -24.92 5.26 12.53
CA LEU A 353 -23.95 4.74 11.57
C LEU A 353 -23.53 5.87 10.62
N THR A 354 -22.25 5.93 10.28
CA THR A 354 -21.80 6.79 9.18
C THR A 354 -22.49 6.31 7.90
N ARG A 355 -23.23 7.18 7.21
CA ARG A 355 -23.98 6.83 6.00
C ARG A 355 -23.53 7.69 4.83
N VAL A 356 -23.22 7.05 3.71
CA VAL A 356 -22.90 7.69 2.44
C VAL A 356 -23.84 7.19 1.36
N ASP A 357 -24.49 8.12 0.65
CA ASP A 357 -25.35 7.83 -0.50
C ASP A 357 -24.62 8.22 -1.80
N ARG A 358 -24.55 7.29 -2.76
CA ARG A 358 -23.91 7.46 -4.08
C ARG A 358 -24.95 7.29 -5.20
N PRO A 359 -25.56 8.39 -5.69
CA PRO A 359 -26.55 8.32 -6.77
C PRO A 359 -25.90 8.40 -8.16
N ASP A 360 -26.29 7.52 -9.09
CA ASP A 360 -26.04 7.67 -10.53
C ASP A 360 -27.31 8.13 -11.26
N THR A 361 -27.44 9.44 -11.43
CA THR A 361 -28.61 10.05 -12.08
C THR A 361 -28.80 9.62 -13.53
N THR A 362 -27.73 9.20 -14.23
CA THR A 362 -27.80 8.77 -15.64
C THR A 362 -28.54 7.44 -15.75
N THR A 363 -28.12 6.44 -14.97
CA THR A 363 -28.77 5.13 -14.96
C THR A 363 -30.10 5.16 -14.23
N GLN A 364 -30.32 6.07 -13.26
CA GLN A 364 -31.65 6.33 -12.68
C GLN A 364 -32.66 6.83 -13.72
N ALA A 365 -32.26 7.70 -14.67
CA ALA A 365 -33.16 8.15 -15.72
C ALA A 365 -33.66 6.98 -16.59
N LYS A 366 -32.75 6.03 -16.89
CA LYS A 366 -32.98 4.83 -17.71
C LYS A 366 -33.77 3.75 -16.96
N TYR A 367 -33.35 3.39 -15.75
CA TYR A 367 -33.83 2.21 -15.02
C TYR A 367 -34.70 2.51 -13.79
N LYS A 368 -34.95 3.80 -13.51
CA LYS A 368 -35.58 4.32 -12.27
C LYS A 368 -34.71 4.03 -11.05
N LEU A 369 -35.09 4.55 -9.88
CA LEU A 369 -34.32 4.40 -8.65
C LEU A 369 -34.21 2.92 -8.25
N ARG A 370 -32.97 2.45 -8.06
CA ARG A 370 -32.60 1.11 -7.61
C ARG A 370 -31.55 1.25 -6.51
N GLU A 371 -31.94 0.96 -5.29
CA GLU A 371 -31.10 1.15 -4.11
C GLU A 371 -30.52 -0.17 -3.65
N MET A 372 -29.25 -0.15 -3.25
CA MET A 372 -28.57 -1.28 -2.62
C MET A 372 -27.81 -0.78 -1.41
N VAL A 373 -27.85 -1.54 -0.33
CA VAL A 373 -27.15 -1.21 0.92
C VAL A 373 -25.91 -2.08 1.05
N LEU A 374 -24.76 -1.47 1.35
CA LEU A 374 -23.51 -2.12 1.71
C LEU A 374 -23.20 -1.85 3.17
N SER A 375 -23.09 -2.89 3.98
CA SER A 375 -22.51 -2.77 5.33
C SER A 375 -21.00 -2.82 5.23
N ALA A 376 -20.34 -1.79 5.75
CA ALA A 376 -18.90 -1.64 5.87
C ALA A 376 -18.59 -1.24 7.32
N ASP A 377 -19.12 -2.02 8.27
CA ASP A 377 -19.17 -1.73 9.71
C ASP A 377 -17.78 -1.56 10.37
N ASN A 378 -16.71 -1.84 9.63
CA ASN A 378 -15.30 -1.71 10.01
C ASN A 378 -14.60 -0.52 9.30
N VAL A 379 -15.34 0.32 8.59
CA VAL A 379 -14.80 1.47 7.84
C VAL A 379 -15.29 2.76 8.47
N ILE A 380 -14.34 3.52 9.00
CA ILE A 380 -14.53 4.83 9.63
C ILE A 380 -14.41 5.98 8.61
N ASP A 381 -13.49 5.84 7.66
CA ASP A 381 -13.14 6.91 6.71
C ASP A 381 -14.22 7.09 5.62
N GLU A 382 -14.83 8.28 5.57
CA GLU A 382 -15.89 8.62 4.62
C GLU A 382 -15.42 8.51 3.16
N ASN A 383 -14.17 8.85 2.86
CA ASN A 383 -13.63 8.70 1.51
C ASN A 383 -13.61 7.23 1.07
N THR A 384 -13.26 6.33 1.99
CA THR A 384 -13.31 4.88 1.75
C THR A 384 -14.76 4.40 1.58
N LEU A 385 -15.72 4.92 2.33
CA LEU A 385 -17.15 4.61 2.13
C LEU A 385 -17.65 5.08 0.75
N ASN A 386 -17.29 6.30 0.34
CA ASN A 386 -17.57 6.82 -1.00
C ASN A 386 -16.98 5.91 -2.09
N ALA A 387 -15.72 5.51 -1.94
CA ALA A 387 -15.02 4.61 -2.86
C ALA A 387 -15.70 3.23 -2.98
N LYS A 388 -16.21 2.67 -1.88
CA LYS A 388 -16.99 1.43 -1.89
C LYS A 388 -18.34 1.60 -2.59
N GLY A 389 -19.01 2.73 -2.37
CA GLY A 389 -20.28 3.03 -3.03
C GLY A 389 -20.10 3.22 -4.54
N ASP A 390 -19.03 3.88 -4.97
CA ASP A 390 -18.68 4.02 -6.38
C ASP A 390 -18.33 2.67 -7.03
N ALA A 391 -17.60 1.79 -6.32
CA ALA A 391 -17.33 0.42 -6.80
C ALA A 391 -18.64 -0.39 -6.96
N MET A 392 -19.56 -0.28 -5.99
CA MET A 392 -20.87 -0.93 -6.08
C MET A 392 -21.69 -0.41 -7.26
N LEU A 393 -21.74 0.90 -7.48
CA LEU A 393 -22.39 1.46 -8.66
C LEU A 393 -21.74 0.93 -9.94
N TYR A 394 -20.42 0.94 -10.01
CA TYR A 394 -19.68 0.48 -11.18
C TYR A 394 -20.03 -0.96 -11.55
N LYS A 395 -20.19 -1.83 -10.55
CA LYS A 395 -20.52 -3.25 -10.71
C LYS A 395 -21.98 -3.54 -11.06
N TYR A 396 -22.94 -2.73 -10.58
CA TYR A 396 -24.37 -3.09 -10.61
C TYR A 396 -25.28 -2.07 -11.32
N LYS A 397 -24.75 -0.95 -11.83
CA LYS A 397 -25.57 0.07 -12.51
C LYS A 397 -26.07 -0.34 -13.90
N GLU A 398 -25.43 -1.34 -14.50
CA GLU A 398 -25.75 -1.89 -15.82
C GLU A 398 -25.93 -3.42 -15.75
N PRO A 399 -26.67 -4.03 -16.69
CA PRO A 399 -26.78 -5.48 -16.80
C PRO A 399 -25.41 -6.14 -16.94
N LEU A 400 -25.14 -7.13 -16.10
CA LEU A 400 -23.94 -7.95 -16.22
C LEU A 400 -24.16 -8.93 -17.37
N ILE A 401 -23.36 -8.80 -18.42
CA ILE A 401 -23.38 -9.74 -19.54
C ILE A 401 -22.38 -10.84 -19.24
N LYS A 402 -22.90 -12.03 -18.91
CA LYS A 402 -22.13 -13.26 -18.82
C LYS A 402 -22.25 -14.01 -20.13
N VAL A 403 -21.14 -14.17 -20.83
CA VAL A 403 -21.08 -15.00 -22.04
C VAL A 403 -20.42 -16.32 -21.69
N THR A 404 -21.07 -17.42 -22.06
CA THR A 404 -20.54 -18.78 -21.98
C THR A 404 -20.56 -19.40 -23.36
N PHE A 405 -19.47 -20.03 -23.79
CA PHE A 405 -19.37 -20.60 -25.13
C PHE A 405 -18.53 -21.86 -25.16
N GLU A 406 -18.70 -22.63 -26.22
CA GLU A 406 -17.87 -23.79 -26.53
C GLU A 406 -16.96 -23.44 -27.70
N VAL A 407 -15.66 -23.61 -27.52
CA VAL A 407 -14.68 -23.42 -28.60
C VAL A 407 -14.71 -24.61 -29.56
N MET A 408 -14.65 -24.35 -30.86
CA MET A 408 -14.44 -25.39 -31.87
C MET A 408 -13.07 -26.05 -31.67
N ARG A 409 -13.04 -27.38 -31.73
CA ARG A 409 -11.83 -28.19 -31.55
C ARG A 409 -10.63 -27.68 -32.35
N GLY A 410 -9.52 -27.45 -31.65
CA GLY A 410 -8.23 -27.03 -32.24
C GLY A 410 -8.20 -25.60 -32.77
N LYS A 411 -9.17 -24.75 -32.39
CA LYS A 411 -9.19 -23.33 -32.79
C LYS A 411 -8.65 -22.36 -31.74
N VAL A 412 -8.82 -22.68 -30.46
CA VAL A 412 -8.26 -21.92 -29.33
C VAL A 412 -7.68 -22.94 -28.36
N ASP A 413 -6.53 -22.63 -27.81
CA ASP A 413 -5.82 -23.43 -26.81
C ASP A 413 -5.82 -22.66 -25.49
N ILE A 414 -5.97 -23.36 -24.37
CA ILE A 414 -5.99 -22.78 -23.03
C ILE A 414 -4.71 -22.01 -22.69
N THR A 415 -3.59 -22.36 -23.31
CA THR A 415 -2.30 -21.68 -23.12
C THR A 415 -2.23 -20.31 -23.79
N GLN A 416 -3.24 -19.92 -24.58
CA GLN A 416 -3.25 -18.64 -25.30
C GLN A 416 -3.76 -17.47 -24.48
N PHE A 417 -4.32 -17.71 -23.30
CA PHE A 417 -4.89 -16.68 -22.44
C PHE A 417 -4.74 -17.07 -20.97
N SER A 418 -4.96 -16.11 -20.10
CA SER A 418 -4.96 -16.22 -18.65
C SER A 418 -6.16 -15.49 -18.05
N LEU A 419 -6.40 -15.72 -16.76
CA LEU A 419 -7.42 -14.95 -16.03
C LEU A 419 -7.04 -13.47 -16.00
N GLY A 420 -8.02 -12.62 -16.30
CA GLY A 420 -7.86 -11.17 -16.36
C GLY A 420 -7.59 -10.62 -17.77
N ASP A 421 -7.20 -11.45 -18.74
CA ASP A 421 -6.91 -11.00 -20.11
C ASP A 421 -8.13 -10.37 -20.78
N LEU A 422 -7.87 -9.41 -21.67
CA LEU A 422 -8.87 -8.79 -22.53
C LEU A 422 -8.86 -9.43 -23.90
N ILE A 423 -10.04 -9.86 -24.35
CA ILE A 423 -10.22 -10.52 -25.64
C ILE A 423 -11.37 -9.88 -26.41
N ARG A 424 -11.37 -10.02 -27.74
CA ARG A 424 -12.45 -9.51 -28.58
C ARG A 424 -13.48 -10.59 -28.86
N LEU A 425 -14.75 -10.31 -28.58
CA LEU A 425 -15.87 -11.19 -28.83
C LEU A 425 -16.77 -10.64 -29.94
N ILE A 426 -17.07 -11.47 -30.94
CA ILE A 426 -17.90 -11.12 -32.10
C ILE A 426 -19.08 -12.09 -32.22
N ILE A 427 -20.29 -11.57 -32.02
CA ILE A 427 -21.55 -12.33 -32.13
C ILE A 427 -22.54 -11.52 -32.96
N LYS A 428 -22.76 -11.94 -34.21
CA LYS A 428 -23.67 -11.29 -35.17
C LYS A 428 -24.83 -12.23 -35.53
N LYS A 429 -25.68 -12.55 -34.55
CA LYS A 429 -26.76 -13.53 -34.69
C LYS A 429 -27.99 -13.16 -33.85
N GLY A 430 -29.17 -13.23 -34.47
CA GLY A 430 -30.44 -13.01 -33.77
C GLY A 430 -30.61 -11.54 -33.36
N CYS A 431 -30.95 -11.31 -32.09
CA CYS A 431 -31.03 -9.97 -31.50
C CYS A 431 -29.67 -9.41 -31.06
N TYR A 432 -28.61 -10.21 -31.10
CA TYR A 432 -27.28 -9.81 -30.66
C TYR A 432 -26.42 -9.34 -31.84
N ASN A 433 -25.79 -8.18 -31.64
CA ASN A 433 -24.79 -7.58 -32.53
C ASN A 433 -23.60 -7.09 -31.69
N ILE A 434 -22.88 -8.06 -31.10
CA ILE A 434 -21.75 -7.82 -30.21
C ILE A 434 -20.47 -7.84 -31.05
N ASP A 435 -19.64 -6.83 -30.86
CA ASP A 435 -18.30 -6.69 -31.43
C ASP A 435 -17.50 -5.81 -30.46
N SER A 436 -17.19 -6.41 -29.30
CA SER A 436 -16.71 -5.68 -28.13
C SER A 436 -15.58 -6.44 -27.44
N THR A 437 -14.84 -5.72 -26.60
CA THR A 437 -13.78 -6.27 -25.75
C THR A 437 -14.36 -6.74 -24.42
N TYR A 438 -13.95 -7.92 -23.98
CA TYR A 438 -14.35 -8.51 -22.70
C TYR A 438 -13.15 -9.04 -21.94
N ARG A 439 -13.26 -9.02 -20.61
CA ARG A 439 -12.29 -9.57 -19.67
C ARG A 439 -12.65 -11.02 -19.32
N ILE A 440 -11.65 -11.88 -19.23
CA ILE A 440 -11.83 -13.28 -18.79
C ILE A 440 -11.84 -13.35 -17.26
N PHE A 441 -12.97 -13.73 -16.66
CA PHE A 441 -13.11 -13.86 -15.20
C PHE A 441 -12.99 -15.29 -14.71
N GLU A 442 -13.42 -16.24 -15.51
CA GLU A 442 -13.39 -17.65 -15.16
C GLU A 442 -13.28 -18.47 -16.45
N TRP A 443 -12.63 -19.62 -16.36
CA TRP A 443 -12.64 -20.61 -17.42
C TRP A 443 -12.75 -22.02 -16.82
N THR A 444 -13.32 -22.93 -17.59
CA THR A 444 -13.49 -24.33 -17.23
C THR A 444 -13.09 -25.18 -18.42
N VAL A 445 -12.31 -26.22 -18.16
CA VAL A 445 -12.02 -27.27 -19.16
C VAL A 445 -12.70 -28.55 -18.71
N ASP A 446 -13.66 -28.98 -19.51
CA ASP A 446 -14.30 -30.28 -19.35
C ASP A 446 -13.67 -31.28 -20.32
N HIS A 447 -13.49 -32.53 -19.90
CA HIS A 447 -13.09 -33.62 -20.78
C HIS A 447 -14.28 -34.52 -21.08
N GLU A 448 -14.63 -34.69 -22.35
CA GLU A 448 -15.68 -35.61 -22.76
C GLU A 448 -15.17 -37.07 -22.80
N ASN A 449 -16.09 -38.04 -22.94
CA ASN A 449 -15.79 -39.48 -22.95
C ASN A 449 -14.80 -39.93 -24.03
N ASP A 450 -14.61 -39.13 -25.09
CA ASP A 450 -13.63 -39.36 -26.15
C ASP A 450 -12.29 -38.62 -25.90
N ASN A 451 -12.10 -38.13 -24.67
CA ASN A 451 -10.95 -37.35 -24.23
C ASN A 451 -10.80 -36.01 -25.01
N THR A 452 -11.90 -35.47 -25.56
CA THR A 452 -11.90 -34.13 -26.12
C THR A 452 -12.09 -33.08 -25.05
N GLU A 453 -11.33 -32.00 -25.16
CA GLU A 453 -11.44 -30.83 -24.28
C GLU A 453 -12.54 -29.92 -24.78
N LYS A 454 -13.42 -29.54 -23.86
CA LYS A 454 -14.45 -28.54 -24.02
C LYS A 454 -14.10 -27.37 -23.11
N LEU A 455 -13.69 -26.26 -23.73
CA LEU A 455 -13.36 -25.04 -23.03
C LEU A 455 -14.60 -24.14 -22.92
N SER A 456 -14.92 -23.72 -21.71
CA SER A 456 -15.94 -22.72 -21.40
C SER A 456 -15.27 -21.51 -20.74
N LEU A 457 -15.52 -20.30 -21.26
CA LEU A 457 -15.07 -19.05 -20.62
C LEU A 457 -16.28 -18.28 -20.08
N ILE A 458 -16.06 -17.53 -19.01
CA ILE A 458 -16.98 -16.54 -18.47
C ILE A 458 -16.34 -15.18 -18.66
N LEU A 459 -17.00 -14.38 -19.48
CA LEU A 459 -16.56 -13.06 -19.86
C LEU A 459 -17.45 -11.99 -19.22
N GLY A 460 -16.88 -10.82 -18.96
CA GLY A 460 -17.62 -9.61 -18.59
C GLY A 460 -16.97 -8.38 -19.20
N GLU A 461 -17.74 -7.30 -19.38
CA GLU A 461 -17.19 -6.06 -19.93
C GLU A 461 -16.13 -5.46 -18.98
N LEU A 462 -15.17 -4.72 -19.54
CA LEU A 462 -14.14 -4.04 -18.74
C LEU A 462 -14.79 -2.89 -17.94
N GLY A 463 -15.35 -3.29 -16.81
CA GLY A 463 -16.05 -2.50 -15.81
C GLY A 463 -15.77 -3.01 -14.40
N ILE A 464 -14.69 -3.78 -14.21
CA ILE A 464 -14.31 -4.46 -12.97
C ILE A 464 -12.80 -4.49 -12.85
#